data_AF-A0A969M7Y0-F1
#
_entry.id   AF-A0A969M7Y0-F1
#
_cell.length_a   1.000
_cell.length_b   1.000
_cell.length_c   1.000
_cell.angle_alpha   90.00
_cell.angle_beta   90.00
_cell.angle_gamma   90.00
#
_symmetry.space_group_name_H-M   'P 1'
#
loop_
_entity.id
_entity.type
_entity.pdbx_description
1 polymer ?
#
loop_
_entity_poly.entity_id
_entity_poly.type
_entity_poly.pdbx_seq_one_letter_code
_entity_poly.pdbx_strand_id
1 'polypeptide(L)'
;MTTPPSTPQPSTRPILCGSIAGTPGRFGVAMHTAAYRSLGLPYVYVAFGTGDTEGAMLAMRTLGIRGLGITMPHKERIVLCLDDLSEDARAIGAVNTVVNQ
;
A
#
# COMPACT_ATOMS: atom_id res chain seq x y z
N MET A 1 -19.70 10.62 -29.93
CA MET A 1 -18.38 9.93 -29.96
C MET A 1 -17.64 10.31 -28.70
N THR A 2 -17.70 9.48 -27.65
CA THR A 2 -16.92 9.67 -26.43
C THR A 2 -15.52 9.15 -26.68
N THR A 3 -14.52 10.02 -26.66
CA THR A 3 -13.11 9.64 -26.66
C THR A 3 -12.85 8.64 -25.52
N PRO A 4 -12.15 7.51 -25.77
CA PRO A 4 -11.78 6.62 -24.68
C PRO A 4 -10.91 7.38 -23.68
N PRO A 5 -11.02 7.11 -22.36
CA PRO A 5 -10.17 7.74 -21.37
C PRO A 5 -8.72 7.44 -21.75
N SER A 6 -7.96 8.50 -22.07
CA SER A 6 -6.54 8.40 -22.35
C SER A 6 -5.88 7.71 -21.18
N THR A 7 -5.28 6.54 -21.42
CA THR A 7 -4.56 5.82 -20.36
C THR A 7 -3.49 6.78 -19.84
N PRO A 8 -3.48 7.12 -18.53
CA PRO A 8 -2.47 8.02 -17.99
C PRO A 8 -1.10 7.43 -18.32
N GLN A 9 -0.30 8.16 -19.11
CA GLN A 9 1.07 7.77 -19.35
C GLN A 9 1.79 7.77 -17.99
N PRO A 10 2.52 6.71 -17.64
CA PRO A 10 3.26 6.71 -16.39
C PRO A 10 4.21 7.92 -16.41
N SER A 11 4.00 8.85 -15.48
CA SER A 11 5.01 9.87 -15.19
C SER A 11 6.34 9.17 -14.97
N THR A 12 7.45 9.79 -15.36
CA THR A 12 8.82 9.24 -15.26
C THR A 12 9.20 8.73 -13.86
N ARG A 13 8.43 9.09 -12.81
CA ARG A 13 8.52 8.58 -11.44
C ARG A 13 7.12 8.38 -10.83
N PRO A 14 6.49 7.20 -10.94
CA PRO A 14 5.20 6.96 -10.29
C PRO A 14 5.35 6.89 -8.77
N ILE A 15 4.27 7.23 -8.05
CA ILE A 15 4.17 7.07 -6.61
C ILE A 15 3.81 5.61 -6.30
N LEU A 16 4.66 4.92 -5.53
CA LEU A 16 4.45 3.52 -5.19
C LEU A 16 3.56 3.39 -3.96
N CYS A 17 2.46 2.67 -4.11
CA CYS A 17 1.66 2.09 -3.03
C CYS A 17 1.73 0.56 -3.11
N GLY A 18 1.32 -0.13 -2.06
CA GLY A 18 1.28 -1.57 -2.12
C GLY A 18 0.62 -2.24 -0.94
N SER A 19 0.91 -3.52 -0.76
CA SER A 19 0.52 -4.29 0.41
C SER A 19 1.59 -5.31 0.79
N ILE A 20 1.65 -5.67 2.07
CA ILE A 20 2.50 -6.75 2.57
C ILE A 20 1.64 -7.87 3.15
N ALA A 21 2.02 -9.11 2.85
CA ALA A 21 1.31 -10.33 3.23
C ALA A 21 2.30 -11.47 3.45
N GLY A 22 1.91 -12.46 4.25
CA GLY A 22 2.59 -13.77 4.21
C GLY A 22 2.40 -14.45 2.84
N THR A 23 1.23 -14.27 2.22
CA THR A 23 0.95 -14.72 0.85
C THR A 23 0.24 -13.60 0.08
N PRO A 24 0.89 -12.98 -0.92
CA PRO A 24 0.33 -11.82 -1.62
C PRO A 24 -0.84 -12.20 -2.53
N GLY A 25 -1.95 -11.49 -2.38
CA GLY A 25 -3.14 -11.62 -3.23
C GLY A 25 -3.12 -10.69 -4.45
N ARG A 26 -3.90 -11.03 -5.48
CA ARG A 26 -3.99 -10.23 -6.72
C ARG A 26 -5.15 -9.22 -6.74
N PHE A 27 -6.16 -9.43 -5.90
CA PHE A 27 -7.38 -8.62 -5.92
C PHE A 27 -7.12 -7.13 -5.60
N GLY A 28 -6.41 -6.85 -4.51
CA GLY A 28 -6.08 -5.47 -4.12
C GLY A 28 -5.29 -4.73 -5.21
N VAL A 29 -4.34 -5.42 -5.85
CA VAL A 29 -3.58 -4.89 -6.99
C VAL A 29 -4.50 -4.51 -8.14
N ALA A 30 -5.40 -5.40 -8.55
CA ALA A 30 -6.34 -5.14 -9.64
C ALA A 30 -7.27 -3.96 -9.31
N MET A 31 -7.85 -3.96 -8.10
CA MET A 31 -8.77 -2.92 -7.63
C MET A 31 -8.09 -1.54 -7.58
N HIS A 32 -6.93 -1.41 -6.93
CA HIS A 32 -6.24 -0.12 -6.82
C HIS A 32 -5.70 0.35 -8.16
N THR A 33 -5.15 -0.54 -8.98
CA THR A 33 -4.67 -0.18 -10.33
C THR A 33 -5.81 0.34 -11.20
N ALA A 34 -6.99 -0.30 -11.15
CA ALA A 34 -8.16 0.18 -11.87
C ALA A 34 -8.62 1.57 -11.37
N ALA A 35 -8.67 1.77 -10.06
CA ALA A 35 -9.04 3.06 -9.46
C ALA A 35 -8.05 4.19 -9.84
N TYR A 36 -6.74 3.93 -9.74
CA TYR A 36 -5.71 4.92 -10.10
C TYR A 36 -5.79 5.30 -11.58
N ARG A 37 -5.99 4.32 -12.47
CA ARG A 37 -6.20 4.58 -13.90
C ARG A 37 -7.47 5.39 -14.17
N SER A 38 -8.58 5.05 -13.51
CA SER A 38 -9.84 5.76 -13.68
C SER A 38 -9.77 7.22 -13.20
N LEU A 39 -8.93 7.51 -12.22
CA LEU A 39 -8.76 8.83 -11.63
C LEU A 39 -7.60 9.63 -12.25
N GLY A 40 -6.85 9.04 -13.20
CA GLY A 40 -5.68 9.69 -13.80
C GLY A 40 -4.53 9.92 -12.81
N LEU A 41 -4.45 9.12 -11.73
CA LEU A 41 -3.47 9.29 -10.66
C LEU A 41 -2.13 8.63 -11.04
N PRO A 42 -0.98 9.28 -10.77
CA PRO A 42 0.35 8.77 -11.11
C PRO A 42 0.84 7.72 -10.09
N TYR A 43 -0.01 6.75 -9.77
CA TYR A 43 0.26 5.73 -8.74
C TYR A 43 0.40 4.34 -9.34
N VAL A 44 1.23 3.52 -8.71
CA VAL A 44 1.35 2.08 -8.98
C VAL A 44 1.06 1.33 -7.69
N TYR A 45 0.34 0.21 -7.77
CA TYR A 45 0.07 -0.66 -6.64
C TYR A 45 0.74 -2.03 -6.80
N VAL A 46 1.50 -2.49 -5.81
CA VAL A 46 2.19 -3.78 -5.82
C VAL A 46 1.90 -4.58 -4.55
N ALA A 47 1.73 -5.90 -4.67
CA ALA A 47 1.63 -6.79 -3.51
C ALA A 47 2.96 -7.50 -3.26
N PHE A 48 3.47 -7.39 -2.04
CA PHE A 48 4.72 -7.97 -1.58
C PHE A 48 4.45 -9.14 -0.63
N GLY A 49 5.21 -10.23 -0.81
CA GLY A 49 5.25 -11.35 0.12
C GLY A 49 6.45 -11.21 1.05
N THR A 50 6.25 -11.24 2.36
CA THR A 50 7.34 -11.18 3.35
C THR A 50 6.98 -11.90 4.64
N GLY A 51 7.98 -12.47 5.32
CA GLY A 51 7.87 -12.90 6.72
C GLY A 51 8.42 -11.87 7.71
N ASP A 52 9.11 -10.84 7.21
CA ASP A 52 9.78 -9.81 8.00
C ASP A 52 8.96 -8.51 7.97
N THR A 53 8.32 -8.20 9.09
CA THR A 53 7.47 -7.00 9.23
C THR A 53 8.32 -5.75 9.41
N GLU A 54 9.38 -5.84 10.19
CA GLU A 54 10.25 -4.70 10.53
C GLU A 54 11.07 -4.30 9.30
N GLY A 55 11.63 -5.26 8.57
CA GLY A 55 12.32 -5.01 7.31
C GLY A 55 11.40 -4.40 6.24
N ALA A 56 10.13 -4.81 6.19
CA ALA A 56 9.15 -4.20 5.29
C ALA A 56 8.85 -2.74 5.65
N MET A 57 8.72 -2.42 6.94
CA MET A 57 8.51 -1.05 7.40
C MET A 57 9.75 -0.17 7.17
N LEU A 58 10.94 -0.70 7.39
CA LEU A 58 12.19 -0.01 7.05
C LEU A 58 12.30 0.25 5.55
N ALA A 59 11.95 -0.73 4.71
CA ALA A 59 11.94 -0.57 3.26
C ALA A 59 10.91 0.47 2.80
N MET A 60 9.71 0.49 3.40
CA MET A 60 8.69 1.52 3.13
C MET A 60 9.24 2.93 3.33
N ARG A 61 9.92 3.16 4.46
CA ARG A 61 10.52 4.46 4.78
C ARG A 61 11.70 4.78 3.84
N THR A 62 12.63 3.85 3.70
CA THR A 62 13.87 4.03 2.92
C THR A 62 13.59 4.28 1.44
N LEU A 63 12.62 3.57 0.85
CA LEU A 63 12.29 3.65 -0.57
C LEU A 63 11.22 4.70 -0.88
N GLY A 64 10.68 5.39 0.14
CA GLY A 64 9.60 6.36 -0.06
C GLY A 64 8.30 5.75 -0.57
N ILE A 65 7.96 4.53 -0.14
CA ILE A 65 6.66 3.92 -0.47
C ILE A 65 5.58 4.71 0.27
N ARG A 66 4.60 5.21 -0.48
CA ARG A 66 3.58 6.16 0.01
C ARG A 66 2.61 5.52 1.00
N GLY A 67 2.22 4.28 0.75
CA GLY A 67 1.29 3.56 1.61
C GLY A 67 1.32 2.06 1.39
N LEU A 68 1.09 1.32 2.47
CA LEU A 68 1.02 -0.13 2.49
C LEU A 68 -0.27 -0.61 3.15
N GLY A 69 -1.02 -1.46 2.43
CA GLY A 69 -2.03 -2.31 3.02
C GLY A 69 -1.37 -3.46 3.77
N ILE A 70 -1.82 -3.76 4.97
CA ILE A 70 -1.26 -4.79 5.84
C ILE A 70 -2.26 -5.93 5.94
N THR A 71 -1.82 -7.14 5.60
CA THR A 71 -2.63 -8.34 5.79
C THR A 71 -1.94 -9.36 6.70
N MET A 72 -2.62 -10.46 6.96
CA MET A 72 -2.12 -11.55 7.80
C MET A 72 -0.74 -12.03 7.29
N PRO A 73 0.20 -12.35 8.21
CA PRO A 73 0.10 -12.31 9.68
C PRO A 73 0.58 -10.99 10.33
N HIS A 74 0.74 -9.89 9.58
CA HIS A 74 1.50 -8.73 10.03
C HIS A 74 0.72 -7.70 10.85
N LYS A 75 -0.61 -7.82 10.91
CA LYS A 75 -1.50 -6.73 11.38
C LYS A 75 -1.28 -6.33 12.85
N GLU A 76 -0.89 -7.25 13.71
CA GLU A 76 -0.64 -6.98 15.13
C GLU A 76 0.80 -6.52 15.35
N ARG A 77 1.78 -7.22 14.76
CA ARG A 77 3.21 -6.94 14.95
C ARG A 77 3.61 -5.56 14.44
N ILE A 78 2.96 -5.08 13.39
CA ILE A 78 3.30 -3.79 12.78
C ILE A 78 3.05 -2.60 13.72
N VAL A 79 2.16 -2.73 14.72
CA VAL A 79 1.80 -1.66 15.66
C VAL A 79 3.05 -1.09 16.36
N LEU A 80 4.03 -1.95 16.67
CA LEU A 80 5.28 -1.55 17.33
C LEU A 80 6.26 -0.80 16.40
N CYS A 81 6.00 -0.78 15.09
CA CYS A 81 6.87 -0.17 14.09
C CYS A 81 6.37 1.22 13.63
N LEU A 82 5.22 1.68 14.14
CA LEU A 82 4.54 2.90 13.70
C LEU A 82 4.80 4.06 14.67
N ASP A 83 4.95 5.26 14.10
CA ASP A 83 5.19 6.47 14.90
C ASP A 83 3.90 6.99 15.55
N ASP A 84 2.76 6.79 14.87
CA ASP A 84 1.44 7.18 15.33
C ASP A 84 0.38 6.16 14.91
N LEU A 85 -0.71 6.12 15.67
CA LEU A 85 -1.84 5.21 15.48
C LEU A 85 -3.15 6.00 15.54
N SER A 86 -4.05 5.72 14.59
CA SER A 86 -5.43 6.19 14.69
C SER A 86 -6.12 5.62 15.93
N GLU A 87 -7.18 6.28 16.39
CA GLU A 87 -7.98 5.82 17.53
C GLU A 87 -8.49 4.39 17.33
N ASP A 88 -9.00 4.09 16.13
CA ASP A 88 -9.44 2.74 15.75
C ASP A 88 -8.30 1.71 15.84
N ALA A 89 -7.12 2.04 15.32
CA ALA A 89 -5.96 1.15 15.37
C ALA A 89 -5.51 0.88 16.81
N ARG A 90 -5.56 1.90 17.67
CA ARG A 90 -5.23 1.78 19.09
C ARG A 90 -6.25 0.93 19.84
N ALA A 91 -7.54 1.08 19.52
CA ALA A 91 -8.62 0.31 20.14
C ALA A 91 -8.62 -1.17 19.71
N ILE A 92 -8.34 -1.44 18.43
CA ILE A 92 -8.33 -2.80 17.87
C ILE A 92 -7.02 -3.53 18.21
N GLY A 93 -5.90 -2.81 18.33
CA GLY A 93 -4.57 -3.40 18.52
C GLY A 93 -4.00 -4.01 17.23
N ALA A 94 -4.58 -3.69 16.07
CA ALA A 94 -4.13 -4.18 14.78
C ALA A 94 -4.32 -3.12 13.68
N VAL A 95 -3.41 -3.12 12.70
CA VAL A 95 -3.39 -2.15 11.61
C VAL A 95 -3.50 -2.87 10.27
N ASN A 96 -4.41 -2.40 9.40
CA ASN A 96 -4.56 -2.88 8.04
C ASN A 96 -4.04 -1.89 6.99
N THR A 97 -3.69 -0.65 7.36
CA THR A 97 -3.25 0.39 6.43
C THR A 97 -2.23 1.29 7.10
N VAL A 98 -1.10 1.46 6.45
CA VAL A 98 -0.03 2.37 6.89
C VAL A 98 0.23 3.38 5.79
N VAL A 99 0.48 4.62 6.21
CA VAL A 99 0.69 5.77 5.35
C VAL A 99 2.02 6.41 5.74
N ASN A 100 2.91 6.64 4.78
CA ASN A 100 4.21 7.28 5.02
C ASN A 100 4.07 8.79 4.81
N GLN A 101 4.23 9.59 5.87
CA GLN A 101 4.03 11.05 5.87
C GLN A 101 5.26 11.79 6.38
#